data_AF-D5V1A3-F1
#
_entry.id   AF-D5V1A3-F1
#
_cell.length_a   1.000
_cell.length_b   1.000
_cell.length_c   1.000
_cell.angle_alpha   90.00
_cell.angle_beta   90.00
_cell.angle_gamma   90.00
#
_symmetry.space_group_name_H-M   'P 1'
#
loop_
_entity.id
_entity.type
_entity.pdbx_description
1 polymer ?
#
loop_
_entity_poly.entity_id
_entity_poly.type
_entity_poly.pdbx_seq_one_letter_code
_entity_poly.pdbx_strand_id
1 'polypeptide(L)'
;MKLVHHLFFNDKYRSLFYLLPLLIIGCVTYYFYSLNGIVESKSIEKPKRIKKEKSLKLFDFMFNLEEEIKNKNLNLKNIKITPKKVILQIEDDFLKSLKIIDFIEKFSSKVVVKKLSFKVLNDNKIDLYIEIELNKKDIFYKKLRPKEVKNKVLYQKKVENNLKIPLLKDEEETIKIDAIINNTVLVDDKWYKIGEKINDEKLISIKRDFIELEKNNHKTKIWIYQNEYTR
;
A
#
# COMPACT_ATOMS: atom_id res chain seq x y z
N MET A 1 8.44 -75.92 -14.84
CA MET A 1 9.39 -75.51 -15.91
C MET A 1 9.06 -76.06 -17.31
N LYS A 2 8.56 -77.30 -17.48
CA LYS A 2 8.24 -77.87 -18.82
C LYS A 2 7.22 -77.05 -19.64
N LEU A 3 6.21 -76.48 -18.97
CA LEU A 3 5.12 -75.73 -19.63
C LEU A 3 5.61 -74.37 -20.18
N VAL A 4 6.50 -73.70 -19.44
CA VAL A 4 7.16 -72.45 -19.87
C VAL A 4 8.08 -72.74 -21.06
N HIS A 5 8.87 -73.82 -21.01
CA HIS A 5 9.74 -74.22 -22.13
C HIS A 5 8.92 -74.51 -23.40
N HIS A 6 7.81 -75.23 -23.27
CA HIS A 6 6.94 -75.54 -24.41
C HIS A 6 6.25 -74.30 -25.01
N LEU A 7 6.02 -73.25 -24.22
CA LEU A 7 5.48 -71.96 -24.68
C LEU A 7 6.54 -71.09 -25.37
N PHE A 8 7.77 -71.08 -24.87
CA PHE A 8 8.88 -70.29 -25.43
C PHE A 8 9.42 -70.86 -26.77
N PHE A 9 9.35 -72.18 -26.97
CA PHE A 9 9.87 -72.86 -28.16
C PHE A 9 8.80 -73.23 -29.20
N ASN A 10 7.55 -72.79 -29.00
CA ASN A 10 6.50 -72.97 -29.99
C ASN A 10 6.52 -71.81 -31.00
N ASP A 11 6.83 -72.10 -32.26
CA ASP A 11 7.00 -71.09 -33.32
C ASP A 11 5.80 -70.16 -33.48
N LYS A 12 4.58 -70.63 -33.17
CA LYS A 12 3.37 -69.79 -33.24
C LYS A 12 3.30 -68.70 -32.17
N TYR A 13 3.86 -68.94 -30.98
CA TYR A 13 3.77 -68.02 -29.84
C TYR A 13 5.09 -67.32 -29.52
N ARG A 14 6.19 -67.76 -30.14
CA ARG A 14 7.52 -67.20 -29.98
C ARG A 14 7.58 -65.71 -30.29
N SER A 15 6.91 -65.26 -31.36
CA SER A 15 6.79 -63.83 -31.71
C SER A 15 6.05 -63.02 -30.65
N LEU A 16 5.03 -63.61 -30.02
CA LEU A 16 4.24 -63.00 -28.95
C LEU A 16 5.09 -62.77 -27.69
N PHE A 17 5.99 -63.71 -27.37
CA PHE A 17 6.96 -63.55 -26.28
C PHE A 17 8.03 -62.50 -26.56
N TYR A 18 8.42 -62.30 -27.82
CA TYR A 18 9.32 -61.19 -28.19
C TYR A 18 8.63 -59.82 -28.17
N LEU A 19 7.30 -59.78 -28.37
CA LEU A 19 6.49 -58.56 -28.26
C LEU A 19 6.09 -58.22 -26.83
N LEU A 20 6.11 -59.20 -25.91
CA LEU A 20 5.72 -59.03 -24.52
C LEU A 20 6.54 -57.93 -23.78
N PRO A 21 7.87 -57.83 -23.91
CA PRO A 21 8.65 -56.76 -23.30
C PRO A 21 8.25 -55.39 -23.84
N LEU A 22 7.95 -55.29 -25.12
CA LEU A 22 7.50 -54.07 -25.80
C LEU A 22 6.13 -53.62 -25.27
N LEU A 23 5.20 -54.56 -25.08
CA LEU A 23 3.90 -54.30 -24.46
C LEU A 23 4.03 -53.88 -22.99
N ILE A 24 4.93 -54.52 -22.23
CA ILE A 24 5.19 -54.16 -20.82
C ILE A 24 5.78 -52.75 -20.75
N ILE A 25 6.76 -52.40 -21.59
CA ILE A 25 7.32 -51.05 -21.66
C ILE A 25 6.24 -50.03 -22.06
N GLY A 26 5.38 -50.36 -23.02
CA GLY A 26 4.24 -49.53 -23.41
C GLY A 26 3.25 -49.29 -22.26
N CYS A 27 2.90 -50.33 -21.51
CA CYS A 27 2.05 -50.22 -20.33
C CYS A 27 2.70 -49.40 -19.22
N VAL A 28 4.00 -49.60 -18.95
CA VAL A 28 4.74 -48.85 -17.93
C VAL A 28 4.84 -47.38 -18.31
N THR A 29 5.22 -47.07 -19.56
CA THR A 29 5.29 -45.69 -20.06
C THR A 29 3.93 -45.01 -20.06
N TYR A 30 2.86 -45.70 -20.48
CA TYR A 30 1.49 -45.19 -20.40
C TYR A 30 1.04 -44.95 -18.94
N TYR A 31 1.38 -45.85 -18.02
CA TYR A 31 1.08 -45.70 -16.59
C TYR A 31 1.82 -44.51 -15.98
N PHE A 32 3.10 -44.32 -16.30
CA PHE A 32 3.87 -43.15 -15.90
C PHE A 32 3.34 -41.86 -16.54
N TYR A 33 2.91 -41.91 -17.80
CA TYR A 33 2.32 -40.75 -18.48
C TYR A 33 0.95 -40.38 -17.90
N SER A 34 0.13 -41.38 -17.56
CA SER A 34 -1.16 -41.19 -16.88
C SER A 34 -0.98 -40.67 -15.46
N LEU A 35 0.03 -41.13 -14.72
CA LEU A 35 0.33 -40.63 -13.38
C LEU A 35 0.91 -39.21 -13.42
N ASN A 36 1.82 -38.93 -14.36
CA ASN A 36 2.41 -37.60 -14.54
C ASN A 36 1.42 -36.59 -15.14
N GLY A 37 0.46 -37.06 -15.95
CA GLY A 37 -0.67 -36.25 -16.43
C GLY A 37 -1.69 -35.89 -15.34
N ILE A 38 -1.65 -36.55 -14.17
CA ILE A 38 -2.40 -36.15 -12.98
C ILE A 38 -1.60 -35.17 -12.11
N VAL A 39 -0.29 -34.99 -12.34
CA VAL A 39 0.49 -33.92 -11.67
C VAL A 39 0.30 -32.56 -12.37
N GLU A 40 -0.25 -32.54 -13.59
CA GLU A 40 -0.88 -31.35 -14.19
C GLU A 40 -2.39 -31.26 -13.90
N SER A 41 -2.92 -32.06 -12.97
CA SER A 41 -4.20 -31.72 -12.36
C SER A 41 -4.01 -30.38 -11.69
N LYS A 42 -4.66 -29.37 -12.30
CA LYS A 42 -5.03 -28.08 -11.72
C LYS A 42 -4.85 -28.19 -10.22
N SER A 43 -3.85 -27.50 -9.68
CA SER A 43 -3.86 -27.18 -8.26
C SER A 43 -5.31 -26.84 -7.97
N ILE A 44 -5.98 -27.68 -7.17
CA ILE A 44 -7.27 -27.32 -6.65
C ILE A 44 -6.87 -26.16 -5.74
N GLU A 45 -6.80 -24.96 -6.33
CA GLU A 45 -6.93 -23.70 -5.64
C GLU A 45 -8.21 -23.91 -4.87
N LYS A 46 -8.06 -24.34 -3.61
CA LYS A 46 -9.12 -24.30 -2.61
C LYS A 46 -9.83 -23.00 -2.92
N PRO A 47 -11.14 -23.00 -3.28
CA PRO A 47 -11.81 -21.83 -3.81
C PRO A 47 -11.39 -20.70 -2.91
N LYS A 48 -10.54 -19.81 -3.44
CA LYS A 48 -9.73 -18.88 -2.65
C LYS A 48 -10.78 -18.20 -1.82
N ARG A 49 -10.87 -18.53 -0.51
CA ARG A 49 -11.94 -18.02 0.38
C ARG A 49 -12.01 -16.58 -0.01
N ILE A 50 -13.11 -16.14 -0.64
CA ILE A 50 -13.20 -14.79 -1.19
C ILE A 50 -13.18 -13.93 0.05
N LYS A 51 -11.96 -13.57 0.43
CA LYS A 51 -11.61 -12.88 1.64
C LYS A 51 -12.26 -11.56 1.35
N LYS A 52 -13.44 -11.33 1.96
CA LYS A 52 -14.31 -10.18 1.69
C LYS A 52 -13.39 -9.01 1.40
N GLU A 53 -13.35 -8.62 0.13
CA GLU A 53 -12.26 -7.80 -0.37
C GLU A 53 -12.40 -6.47 0.37
N LYS A 54 -11.47 -6.19 1.31
CA LYS A 54 -11.55 -4.99 2.14
C LYS A 54 -11.73 -3.80 1.21
N SER A 55 -12.54 -2.82 1.64
CA SER A 55 -12.59 -1.53 0.96
C SER A 55 -11.16 -0.99 0.94
N LEU A 56 -10.51 -1.03 -0.22
CA LEU A 56 -9.12 -0.62 -0.37
C LEU A 56 -9.05 0.89 -0.19
N LYS A 57 -8.59 1.32 0.99
CA LYS A 57 -8.26 2.71 1.26
C LYS A 57 -6.82 2.93 0.82
N LEU A 58 -6.56 4.04 0.13
CA LEU A 58 -5.21 4.46 -0.26
C LEU A 58 -4.26 4.41 0.94
N PHE A 59 -4.72 4.86 2.11
CA PHE A 59 -3.97 4.81 3.35
C PHE A 59 -3.53 3.38 3.74
N ASP A 60 -4.47 2.43 3.75
CA ASP A 60 -4.18 1.03 4.13
C ASP A 60 -3.18 0.40 3.14
N PHE A 61 -3.26 0.75 1.85
CA PHE A 61 -2.30 0.29 0.85
C PHE A 61 -0.89 0.88 1.11
N MET A 62 -0.81 2.20 1.31
CA MET A 62 0.45 2.89 1.53
C MET A 62 1.16 2.42 2.80
N PHE A 63 0.43 2.24 3.89
CA PHE A 63 0.98 1.77 5.16
C PHE A 63 1.63 0.39 5.01
N ASN A 64 0.93 -0.56 4.37
CA ASN A 64 1.46 -1.90 4.16
C ASN A 64 2.62 -1.91 3.14
N LEU A 65 2.58 -1.04 2.12
CA LEU A 65 3.68 -0.90 1.16
C LEU A 65 4.95 -0.39 1.86
N GLU A 66 4.82 0.60 2.74
CA GLU A 66 5.94 1.13 3.53
C GLU A 66 6.49 0.08 4.50
N GLU A 67 5.63 -0.67 5.18
CA GLU A 67 6.03 -1.76 6.06
C GLU A 67 6.80 -2.85 5.28
N GLU A 68 6.34 -3.21 4.09
CA GLU A 68 7.01 -4.19 3.23
C GLU A 68 8.38 -3.71 2.74
N ILE A 69 8.51 -2.42 2.41
CA ILE A 69 9.78 -1.78 2.03
C ILE A 69 10.77 -1.81 3.21
N LYS A 70 10.31 -1.47 4.42
CA LYS A 70 11.12 -1.53 5.65
C LYS A 70 11.55 -2.95 5.97
N ASN A 71 10.62 -3.91 5.91
CA ASN A 71 10.91 -5.32 6.21
C ASN A 71 11.94 -5.92 5.25
N LYS A 72 12.00 -5.44 4.00
CA LYS A 72 13.00 -5.87 3.01
C LYS A 72 14.29 -5.04 3.03
N ASN A 73 14.40 -4.05 3.92
CA ASN A 73 15.50 -3.09 3.98
C ASN A 73 15.81 -2.46 2.61
N LEU A 74 14.77 -2.01 1.91
CA LEU A 74 14.88 -1.39 0.59
C LEU A 74 15.13 0.11 0.70
N ASN A 75 16.07 0.63 -0.09
CA ASN A 75 16.33 2.06 -0.12
C ASN A 75 15.31 2.80 -1.01
N LEU A 76 14.45 3.60 -0.38
CA LEU A 76 13.45 4.41 -1.06
C LEU A 76 14.03 5.77 -1.43
N LYS A 77 14.11 6.06 -2.73
CA LYS A 77 14.63 7.33 -3.25
C LYS A 77 13.54 8.41 -3.34
N ASN A 78 12.35 8.03 -3.80
CA ASN A 78 11.24 8.95 -3.95
C ASN A 78 9.90 8.24 -3.84
N ILE A 79 8.92 8.92 -3.25
CA ILE A 79 7.53 8.48 -3.23
C ILE A 79 6.61 9.68 -3.48
N LYS A 80 5.75 9.57 -4.50
CA LYS A 80 4.73 10.58 -4.79
C LYS A 80 3.37 9.92 -4.76
N ILE A 81 2.47 10.49 -3.96
CA ILE A 81 1.14 9.94 -3.73
C ILE A 81 0.12 10.91 -4.30
N THR A 82 -0.80 10.38 -5.10
CA THR A 82 -1.98 11.09 -5.57
C THR A 82 -3.21 10.22 -5.29
N PRO A 83 -4.43 10.79 -5.31
CA PRO A 83 -5.64 10.03 -4.98
C PRO A 83 -5.88 8.78 -5.85
N LYS A 84 -5.31 8.73 -7.06
CA LYS A 84 -5.47 7.62 -8.01
C LYS A 84 -4.18 6.88 -8.33
N LYS A 85 -3.03 7.45 -7.99
CA LYS A 85 -1.73 6.90 -8.38
C LYS A 85 -0.70 7.03 -7.28
N VAL A 86 0.16 6.04 -7.18
CA VAL A 86 1.34 6.04 -6.34
C VAL A 86 2.54 5.85 -7.25
N ILE A 87 3.51 6.73 -7.16
CA ILE A 87 4.77 6.66 -7.90
C ILE A 87 5.86 6.36 -6.88
N LEU A 88 6.61 5.30 -7.13
CA LEU A 88 7.65 4.79 -6.25
C LEU A 88 8.96 4.71 -7.02
N GLN A 89 10.05 5.15 -6.39
CA GLN A 89 11.41 4.98 -6.90
C GLN A 89 12.27 4.30 -5.84
N ILE A 90 12.76 3.10 -6.14
CA ILE A 90 13.58 2.27 -5.25
C ILE A 90 14.97 2.12 -5.86
N GLU A 91 16.01 2.29 -5.04
CA GLU A 91 17.39 2.11 -5.47
C GLU A 91 18.07 0.97 -4.69
N ASP A 92 17.98 -0.25 -5.19
CA ASP A 92 18.50 -1.42 -4.48
C ASP A 92 18.84 -2.59 -5.42
N ASP A 93 19.17 -3.73 -4.84
CA ASP A 93 19.32 -5.00 -5.51
C ASP A 93 18.07 -5.37 -6.33
N PHE A 94 18.31 -5.91 -7.53
CA PHE A 94 17.27 -6.27 -8.50
C PHE A 94 16.26 -7.26 -7.91
N LEU A 95 16.73 -8.33 -7.26
CA LEU A 95 15.87 -9.37 -6.71
C LEU A 95 15.03 -8.86 -5.54
N LYS A 96 15.61 -8.00 -4.69
CA LYS A 96 14.85 -7.37 -3.60
C LYS A 96 13.78 -6.45 -4.14
N SER A 97 14.11 -5.65 -5.16
CA SER A 97 13.21 -4.68 -5.78
C SER A 97 12.03 -5.37 -6.49
N LEU A 98 12.27 -6.51 -7.15
CA LEU A 98 11.21 -7.33 -7.76
C LEU A 98 10.18 -7.85 -6.76
N LYS A 99 10.59 -8.16 -5.52
CA LYS A 99 9.66 -8.65 -4.49
C LYS A 99 8.62 -7.59 -4.09
N ILE A 100 8.89 -6.30 -4.28
CA ILE A 100 7.90 -5.24 -4.05
C ILE A 100 6.84 -5.25 -5.13
N ILE A 101 7.22 -5.49 -6.39
CA ILE A 101 6.27 -5.59 -7.49
C ILE A 101 5.30 -6.75 -7.25
N ASP A 102 5.84 -7.91 -6.85
CA ASP A 102 5.03 -9.08 -6.51
C ASP A 102 4.05 -8.80 -5.35
N PHE A 103 4.49 -8.06 -4.33
CA PHE A 103 3.61 -7.60 -3.25
C PHE A 103 2.48 -6.70 -3.77
N ILE A 104 2.79 -5.71 -4.60
CA ILE A 104 1.82 -4.75 -5.15
C ILE A 104 0.75 -5.48 -5.97
N GLU A 105 1.15 -6.40 -6.85
CA GLU A 105 0.23 -7.17 -7.69
C GLU A 105 -0.66 -8.12 -6.88
N LYS A 106 -0.12 -8.69 -5.80
CA LYS A 106 -0.88 -9.60 -4.92
C LYS A 106 -1.76 -8.89 -3.90
N PHE A 107 -1.58 -7.58 -3.70
CA PHE A 107 -2.26 -6.84 -2.65
C PHE A 107 -3.79 -6.81 -2.83
N SER A 108 -4.26 -6.47 -4.03
CA SER A 108 -5.69 -6.50 -4.40
C SER A 108 -5.86 -6.40 -5.91
N SER A 109 -6.95 -6.97 -6.43
CA SER A 109 -7.38 -6.85 -7.83
C SER A 109 -7.57 -5.41 -8.34
N LYS A 110 -7.59 -4.44 -7.43
CA LYS A 110 -7.83 -3.01 -7.69
C LYS A 110 -6.56 -2.17 -7.72
N VAL A 111 -5.42 -2.78 -7.44
CA VAL A 111 -4.10 -2.15 -7.54
C VAL A 111 -3.46 -2.70 -8.80
N VAL A 112 -3.09 -1.83 -9.73
CA VAL A 112 -2.51 -2.23 -11.01
C VAL A 112 -1.19 -1.49 -11.19
N VAL A 113 -0.12 -2.20 -11.54
CA VAL A 113 1.11 -1.55 -11.97
C VAL A 113 0.89 -1.03 -13.39
N LYS A 114 0.81 0.29 -13.54
CA LYS A 114 0.55 0.96 -14.81
C LYS A 114 1.81 1.11 -15.64
N LYS A 115 2.93 1.45 -15.00
CA LYS A 115 4.25 1.57 -15.63
C LYS A 115 5.33 1.03 -14.72
N LEU A 116 6.31 0.40 -15.33
CA LEU A 116 7.49 -0.13 -14.68
C LEU A 116 8.68 0.13 -15.60
N SER A 117 9.72 0.74 -15.06
CA SER A 117 10.97 0.96 -15.78
C SER A 117 12.11 0.89 -14.79
N PHE A 118 13.24 0.32 -15.19
CA PHE A 118 14.43 0.30 -14.35
C PHE A 118 15.65 0.78 -15.12
N LYS A 119 16.61 1.33 -14.39
CA LYS A 119 17.94 1.68 -14.89
C LYS A 119 18.97 0.96 -14.05
N VAL A 120 19.91 0.27 -14.70
CA VAL A 120 21.05 -0.34 -14.00
C VAL A 120 22.00 0.79 -13.59
N LEU A 121 22.34 0.84 -12.31
CA LEU A 121 23.34 1.76 -11.78
C LEU A 121 24.71 1.08 -11.71
N ASN A 122 24.74 -0.16 -11.21
CA ASN A 122 25.93 -0.97 -10.99
C ASN A 122 25.56 -2.47 -11.12
N ASP A 123 26.54 -3.37 -11.09
CA ASP A 123 26.35 -4.82 -11.23
C ASP A 123 25.29 -5.40 -10.28
N ASN A 124 25.15 -4.83 -9.08
CA ASN A 124 24.22 -5.29 -8.06
C ASN A 124 23.14 -4.26 -7.67
N LYS A 125 22.99 -3.15 -8.41
CA LYS A 125 22.03 -2.09 -8.05
C LYS A 125 21.26 -1.58 -9.25
N ILE A 126 19.95 -1.44 -9.06
CA ILE A 126 19.04 -0.82 -10.01
C ILE A 126 18.32 0.37 -9.39
N ASP A 127 17.98 1.33 -10.23
CA ASP A 127 17.00 2.38 -9.96
C ASP A 127 15.67 1.94 -10.59
N LEU A 128 14.74 1.43 -9.77
CA LEU A 128 13.44 0.93 -10.18
C LEU A 128 12.38 2.02 -10.00
N TYR A 129 11.73 2.39 -11.09
CA TYR A 129 10.56 3.26 -11.12
C TYR A 129 9.29 2.43 -11.32
N ILE A 130 8.31 2.63 -10.42
CA ILE A 130 7.00 1.96 -10.45
C ILE A 130 5.90 3.02 -10.39
N GLU A 131 5.00 3.03 -11.37
CA GLU A 131 3.75 3.78 -11.34
C GLU A 131 2.60 2.79 -11.07
N ILE A 132 1.94 2.96 -9.93
CA ILE A 132 0.85 2.13 -9.45
C ILE A 132 -0.45 2.93 -9.60
N GLU A 133 -1.44 2.35 -10.25
CA GLU A 133 -2.79 2.90 -10.42
C GLU A 133 -3.77 2.18 -9.49
N LEU A 134 -4.52 2.96 -8.73
CA LEU A 134 -5.52 2.48 -7.79
C LEU A 134 -6.90 2.60 -8.45
N ASN A 135 -7.35 1.50 -9.02
CA ASN A 135 -8.64 1.39 -9.67
C ASN A 135 -9.74 1.12 -8.63
N LYS A 136 -10.46 2.16 -8.19
CA LYS A 136 -11.83 1.97 -7.64
C LYS A 136 -12.69 3.22 -7.75
N LYS A 137 -13.94 3.00 -8.16
CA LYS A 137 -15.05 3.98 -8.22
C LYS A 137 -15.48 4.57 -6.86
N ASP A 138 -14.89 4.18 -5.74
CA ASP A 138 -15.29 4.67 -4.43
C ASP A 138 -14.36 5.78 -3.95
N ILE A 139 -14.70 6.98 -4.42
CA ILE A 139 -14.27 8.25 -3.89
C ILE A 139 -14.68 8.30 -2.41
N PHE A 140 -13.72 8.23 -1.49
CA PHE A 140 -13.94 8.66 -0.11
C PHE A 140 -13.43 10.09 0.08
N TYR A 141 -14.09 11.02 -0.62
CA TYR A 141 -14.55 12.23 0.02
C TYR A 141 -16.07 12.19 -0.07
N LYS A 142 -16.74 11.71 0.99
CA LYS A 142 -18.17 11.95 1.13
C LYS A 142 -18.31 13.46 1.26
N LYS A 143 -18.63 14.14 0.15
CA LYS A 143 -19.03 15.55 0.13
C LYS A 143 -20.29 15.62 1.00
N LEU A 144 -20.12 15.85 2.31
CA LEU A 144 -21.21 16.23 3.18
C LEU A 144 -21.71 17.54 2.60
N ARG A 145 -22.89 17.52 1.98
CA ARG A 145 -23.62 18.75 1.68
C ARG A 145 -23.60 19.58 2.96
N PRO A 146 -23.20 20.87 2.92
CA PRO A 146 -23.33 21.71 4.09
C PRO A 146 -24.80 21.65 4.50
N LYS A 147 -25.08 21.07 5.68
CA LYS A 147 -26.36 21.30 6.33
C LYS A 147 -26.37 22.79 6.60
N GLU A 148 -27.27 23.51 5.96
CA GLU A 148 -27.63 24.85 6.39
C GLU A 148 -28.00 24.75 7.88
N VAL A 149 -27.08 25.19 8.72
CA VAL A 149 -27.39 25.46 10.11
C VAL A 149 -28.30 26.68 10.06
N LYS A 150 -29.63 26.44 10.12
CA LYS A 150 -30.56 27.49 10.52
C LYS A 150 -30.20 27.84 11.96
N ASN A 151 -29.33 28.84 12.12
CA ASN A 151 -29.07 29.52 13.38
C ASN A 151 -30.40 30.10 13.88
N LYS A 152 -31.13 29.32 14.66
CA LYS A 152 -31.92 29.87 15.74
C LYS A 152 -31.00 29.99 16.93
N VAL A 153 -31.20 31.08 17.66
CA VAL A 153 -30.78 31.36 19.04
C VAL A 153 -29.63 32.38 19.19
N LEU A 154 -30.12 33.58 19.55
CA LEU A 154 -29.57 34.59 20.46
C LEU A 154 -28.53 35.58 19.95
N TYR A 155 -29.06 36.72 19.49
CA TYR A 155 -28.49 38.05 19.68
C TYR A 155 -27.97 38.20 21.13
N GLN A 156 -26.65 38.18 21.31
CA GLN A 156 -26.03 38.82 22.46
C GLN A 156 -25.75 40.28 22.09
N LYS A 157 -26.42 41.15 22.84
CA LYS A 157 -26.35 42.61 22.80
C LYS A 157 -24.89 43.05 22.96
N LYS A 158 -24.38 43.82 21.99
CA LYS A 158 -23.10 44.52 22.03
C LYS A 158 -22.96 45.29 23.35
N VAL A 159 -21.89 45.02 24.10
CA VAL A 159 -21.30 45.99 25.03
C VAL A 159 -20.00 46.43 24.37
N GLU A 160 -20.04 47.63 23.81
CA GLU A 160 -18.85 48.36 23.38
C GLU A 160 -18.09 48.79 24.62
N ASN A 161 -16.91 48.21 24.83
CA ASN A 161 -15.90 48.80 25.70
C ASN A 161 -14.64 49.05 24.89
N ASN A 162 -14.42 50.34 24.65
CA ASN A 162 -13.20 50.93 24.14
C ASN A 162 -12.04 50.56 25.06
N LEU A 163 -11.18 49.64 24.61
CA LEU A 163 -9.82 49.53 25.09
C LEU A 163 -8.89 49.62 23.89
N LYS A 164 -8.17 50.74 23.82
CA LYS A 164 -7.03 50.96 22.93
C LYS A 164 -6.05 49.80 23.13
N ILE A 165 -5.80 49.03 22.08
CA ILE A 165 -4.68 48.09 22.04
C ILE A 165 -3.61 48.76 21.17
N PRO A 166 -2.36 48.88 21.65
CA PRO A 166 -1.27 49.48 20.88
C PRO A 166 -0.97 48.61 19.65
N LEU A 167 -0.60 49.26 18.55
CA LEU A 167 0.09 48.60 17.44
C LEU A 167 1.40 48.01 17.97
N LEU A 168 1.42 46.73 18.26
CA LEU A 168 2.63 45.92 18.20
C LEU A 168 2.64 45.28 16.81
N LYS A 169 3.42 45.88 15.92
CA LYS A 169 3.99 45.17 14.78
C LYS A 169 5.04 44.23 15.36
N ASP A 170 4.60 43.08 15.83
CA ASP A 170 5.48 41.92 15.85
C ASP A 170 5.18 41.17 14.55
N GLU A 171 6.21 40.96 13.74
CA GLU A 171 6.18 40.00 12.65
C GLU A 171 5.94 38.63 13.29
N GLU A 172 4.67 38.28 13.52
CA GLU A 172 4.30 36.96 14.03
C GLU A 172 4.81 35.94 13.01
N GLU A 173 5.81 35.16 13.41
CA GLU A 173 6.21 33.95 12.71
C GLU A 173 4.97 33.08 12.57
N THR A 174 4.34 33.12 11.40
CA THR A 174 3.12 32.39 11.13
C THR A 174 3.47 30.91 11.11
N ILE A 175 3.25 30.22 12.23
CA ILE A 175 3.44 28.77 12.35
C ILE A 175 2.60 28.10 11.26
N LYS A 176 3.30 27.49 10.29
CA LYS A 176 2.67 26.84 9.15
C LYS A 176 2.48 25.36 9.45
N ILE A 177 1.23 24.93 9.47
CA ILE A 177 0.88 23.52 9.60
C ILE A 177 0.89 22.89 8.21
N ASP A 178 1.86 22.01 7.96
CA ASP A 178 1.94 21.30 6.69
C ASP A 178 1.07 20.02 6.68
N ALA A 179 0.93 19.36 7.85
CA ALA A 179 0.06 18.19 7.99
C ALA A 179 -0.36 17.92 9.44
N ILE A 180 -1.55 17.36 9.62
CA ILE A 180 -1.98 16.77 10.89
C ILE A 180 -2.31 15.29 10.65
N ILE A 181 -1.65 14.40 11.39
CA ILE A 181 -1.87 12.97 11.32
C ILE A 181 -2.09 12.44 12.74
N ASN A 182 -3.27 11.88 13.02
CA ASN A 182 -3.64 11.34 14.34
C ASN A 182 -3.39 12.36 15.47
N ASN A 183 -2.44 12.05 16.37
CA ASN A 183 -2.03 12.88 17.51
C ASN A 183 -0.64 13.50 17.29
N THR A 184 -0.28 13.73 16.03
CA THR A 184 0.99 14.36 15.64
C THR A 184 0.74 15.44 14.59
N VAL A 185 1.51 16.52 14.64
CA VAL A 185 1.45 17.64 13.70
C VAL A 185 2.82 17.87 13.07
N LEU A 186 2.84 18.14 11.77
CA LEU A 186 4.01 18.55 11.02
C LEU A 186 4.00 20.08 10.92
N VAL A 187 5.04 20.69 11.48
CA VAL A 187 5.29 22.14 11.43
C VAL A 187 6.76 22.31 11.04
N ASP A 188 7.03 23.09 9.99
CA ASP A 188 8.39 23.40 9.50
C ASP A 188 9.29 22.15 9.40
N ASP A 189 8.79 21.14 8.69
CA ASP A 189 9.44 19.84 8.45
C ASP A 189 9.74 18.99 9.72
N LYS A 190 9.20 19.36 10.88
CA LYS A 190 9.35 18.60 12.14
C LYS A 190 8.02 18.10 12.68
N TRP A 191 8.05 16.86 13.15
CA TRP A 191 6.89 16.22 13.78
C TRP A 191 6.85 16.52 15.27
N TYR A 192 5.70 17.03 15.72
CA TYR A 192 5.45 17.35 17.12
C TYR A 192 4.29 16.51 17.68
N LYS A 193 4.44 16.09 18.94
CA LYS A 193 3.42 15.41 19.75
C LYS A 193 2.82 16.33 20.79
N ILE A 194 1.64 15.95 21.29
CA ILE A 194 1.00 16.63 22.43
C ILE A 194 2.00 16.71 23.61
N GLY A 195 2.22 17.91 24.13
CA GLY A 195 3.15 18.21 25.21
C GLY A 195 4.50 18.78 24.76
N GLU A 196 4.85 18.68 23.48
CA GLU A 196 6.08 19.26 22.93
C GLU A 196 5.91 20.75 22.60
N LYS A 197 7.05 21.45 22.45
CA LYS A 197 7.06 22.90 22.20
C LYS A 197 7.33 23.22 20.73
N ILE A 198 6.55 24.14 20.18
CA ILE A 198 6.70 24.74 18.84
C ILE A 198 6.91 26.24 19.06
N ASN A 199 8.06 26.80 18.68
CA ASN A 199 8.44 28.22 18.88
C ASN A 199 8.09 28.77 20.28
N ASP A 200 8.52 28.05 21.32
CA ASP A 200 8.26 28.32 22.75
C ASP A 200 6.80 28.20 23.22
N GLU A 201 5.87 27.79 22.36
CA GLU A 201 4.48 27.50 22.69
C GLU A 201 4.26 26.00 22.90
N LYS A 202 3.51 25.62 23.93
CA LYS A 202 3.26 24.21 24.25
C LYS A 202 2.07 23.68 23.46
N LEU A 203 2.24 22.56 22.77
CA LEU A 203 1.15 21.89 22.06
C LEU A 203 0.23 21.15 23.03
N ILE A 204 -0.98 21.67 23.24
CA ILE A 204 -1.95 21.12 24.20
C ILE A 204 -2.88 20.10 23.52
N SER A 205 -3.30 20.38 22.30
CA SER A 205 -4.30 19.58 21.59
C SER A 205 -4.04 19.60 20.10
N ILE A 206 -4.16 18.42 19.50
CA ILE A 206 -4.15 18.24 18.04
C ILE A 206 -5.55 17.74 17.66
N LYS A 207 -6.25 18.51 16.82
CA LYS A 207 -7.54 18.14 16.21
C LYS A 207 -7.34 17.99 14.71
N ARG A 208 -8.34 17.46 14.02
CA ARG A 208 -8.22 17.16 12.57
C ARG A 208 -7.88 18.38 11.71
N ASP A 209 -8.42 19.55 12.08
CA ASP A 209 -8.37 20.75 11.25
C ASP A 209 -7.58 21.90 11.90
N PHE A 210 -7.16 21.73 13.15
CA PHE A 210 -6.43 22.76 13.91
C PHE A 210 -5.61 22.16 15.05
N ILE A 211 -4.62 22.93 15.50
CA ILE A 211 -3.90 22.67 16.75
C ILE A 211 -4.18 23.78 17.77
N GLU A 212 -4.06 23.45 19.04
CA GLU A 212 -4.10 24.41 20.15
C GLU A 212 -2.72 24.51 20.79
N LEU A 213 -2.15 25.70 20.74
CA LEU A 213 -0.89 26.05 21.38
C LEU A 213 -1.15 26.89 22.65
N GLU A 214 -0.34 26.68 23.67
CA GLU A 214 -0.34 27.46 24.91
C GLU A 214 0.92 28.33 25.00
N LYS A 215 0.72 29.63 25.23
CA LYS A 215 1.78 30.53 25.67
C LYS A 215 1.23 31.41 26.78
N ASN A 216 1.87 31.42 27.95
CA ASN A 216 1.48 32.27 29.09
C ASN A 216 -0.03 32.21 29.45
N ASN A 217 -0.61 30.99 29.57
CA ASN A 217 -2.04 30.74 29.79
C ASN A 217 -3.00 31.23 28.69
N HIS A 218 -2.50 31.78 27.59
CA HIS A 218 -3.30 32.07 26.41
C HIS A 218 -3.27 30.89 25.46
N LYS A 219 -4.46 30.52 24.96
CA LYS A 219 -4.65 29.42 24.02
C LYS A 219 -4.88 29.96 22.63
N THR A 220 -3.98 29.63 21.72
CA THR A 220 -4.05 30.04 20.31
C THR A 220 -4.49 28.86 19.46
N LYS A 221 -5.46 29.09 18.57
CA LYS A 221 -5.94 28.09 17.61
C LYS A 221 -5.35 28.38 16.25
N ILE A 222 -4.56 27.44 15.73
CA ILE A 222 -3.97 27.55 14.40
C ILE A 222 -4.67 26.55 13.49
N TRP A 223 -5.33 27.06 12.46
CA TRP A 223 -6.07 26.26 11.50
C TRP A 223 -5.21 25.90 10.30
N ILE A 224 -5.35 24.67 9.81
CA ILE A 224 -4.59 24.19 8.65
C ILE A 224 -4.88 25.02 7.38
N TYR A 225 -6.09 25.57 7.25
CA TYR A 225 -6.55 26.30 6.06
C TYR A 225 -6.30 27.81 6.11
N GLN A 226 -5.78 28.37 7.21
CA GLN A 226 -5.47 29.81 7.27
C GLN A 226 -4.35 30.21 6.30
N ASN A 227 -3.58 29.24 5.78
CA ASN A 227 -2.48 29.46 4.84
C ASN A 227 -2.90 29.35 3.35
N GLU A 228 -4.16 29.05 3.04
CA GLU A 228 -4.61 28.96 1.64
C GLU A 228 -5.14 30.28 1.06
N TYR A 229 -5.40 31.30 1.90
CA TYR A 229 -6.05 32.55 1.47
C TYR A 229 -5.14 33.79 1.43
N THR A 230 -3.85 33.66 1.73
CA THR A 230 -2.85 34.72 1.52
C THR A 230 -2.08 34.45 0.24
N ARG A 231 -2.66 34.87 -0.89
CA ARG A 231 -1.96 35.06 -2.17
C ARG A 231 -2.38 36.37 -2.80
#